data_AF-A0A951V539-F1
#
_entry.id   AF-A0A951V539-F1
#
_cell.length_a   1.000
_cell.length_b   1.000
_cell.length_c   1.000
_cell.angle_alpha   90.00
_cell.angle_beta   90.00
_cell.angle_gamma   90.00
#
_symmetry.space_group_name_H-M   'P 1'
#
loop_
_entity.id
_entity.type
_entity.pdbx_description
1 polymer ?
#
loop_
_entity_poly.entity_id
_entity_poly.type
_entity_poly.pdbx_seq_one_letter_code
_entity_poly.pdbx_strand_id
1 'polypeptide(L)' 'MTTVELKNILIHRIAGINDKSFLAAIKTIIETKSRSTIYKTTPEQRKSIEEGRAQIAKGEYFTNEQVEMEIDKWLSEE' A
#
# COMPACT_ATOMS: atom_id res chain seq x y z
N MET A 1 -28.33 -12.25 -2.76
CA MET A 1 -27.12 -12.08 -1.95
C MET A 1 -25.97 -11.69 -2.84
N THR A 2 -25.53 -10.44 -2.78
CA THR A 2 -24.40 -9.91 -3.54
C THR A 2 -23.08 -10.22 -2.83
N THR A 3 -21.97 -10.10 -3.56
CA THR A 3 -20.62 -10.21 -2.98
C THR A 3 -20.39 -9.21 -1.84
N VAL A 4 -21.01 -8.03 -1.92
CA VAL A 4 -20.91 -6.99 -0.89
C VAL A 4 -21.67 -7.41 0.37
N GLU A 5 -22.90 -7.91 0.21
CA GLU A 5 -23.71 -8.41 1.32
C GLU A 5 -23.02 -9.59 2.04
N LEU A 6 -22.39 -10.49 1.29
CA LEU A 6 -21.63 -11.60 1.87
C LEU A 6 -20.45 -11.13 2.72
N LYS A 7 -19.68 -10.15 2.23
CA LYS A 7 -18.54 -9.59 2.98
C LYS A 7 -19.00 -8.97 4.31
N ASN A 8 -20.08 -8.18 4.28
CA ASN A 8 -20.59 -7.54 5.48
C ASN A 8 -21.06 -8.56 6.52
N ILE A 9 -21.76 -9.61 6.10
CA ILE A 9 -22.18 -10.70 7.01
C ILE A 9 -20.95 -11.38 7.64
N LEU A 10 -19.92 -11.66 6.86
CA LEU A 10 -18.70 -12.31 7.37
C LEU A 10 -17.96 -11.42 8.39
N ILE A 11 -17.84 -10.11 8.12
CA ILE A 11 -17.22 -9.15 9.06
C ILE A 11 -17.97 -9.15 10.39
N HIS A 12 -19.30 -9.04 10.36
CA HIS A 12 -20.12 -9.06 11.58
C HIS A 12 -20.00 -10.38 12.36
N ARG A 13 -19.94 -11.52 11.66
CA ARG A 13 -19.77 -12.82 12.31
C ARG A 13 -18.39 -12.97 12.96
N ILE A 14 -17.34 -12.49 12.29
CA ILE A 14 -15.98 -12.54 12.83
C ILE A 14 -15.83 -11.63 14.07
N ALA A 15 -16.45 -10.45 14.05
CA ALA A 15 -16.41 -9.51 15.17
C ALA A 15 -16.98 -10.07 16.48
N GLY A 16 -17.87 -11.07 16.41
CA GLY A 16 -18.43 -11.73 17.59
C GLY A 16 -17.61 -12.91 18.14
N ILE A 17 -16.49 -13.27 17.51
CA ILE A 17 -15.67 -14.41 17.92
C ILE A 17 -14.62 -13.95 18.95
N ASN A 18 -14.64 -14.57 20.13
CA ASN A 18 -13.61 -14.34 21.18
C ASN A 18 -12.54 -15.44 21.22
N ASP A 19 -12.76 -16.56 20.53
CA ASP A 19 -11.80 -17.67 20.47
C ASP A 19 -10.63 -17.33 19.52
N LYS A 20 -9.46 -17.11 20.11
CA LYS A 20 -8.21 -16.78 19.40
C LYS A 20 -7.76 -17.91 18.46
N SER A 21 -7.92 -19.17 18.85
CA SER A 21 -7.52 -20.32 18.03
C SER A 21 -8.39 -20.41 16.78
N PHE A 22 -9.69 -20.14 16.95
CA PHE A 22 -10.63 -20.11 15.83
C PHE A 22 -10.37 -18.91 14.89
N LEU A 23 -10.10 -17.72 15.44
CA LEU A 23 -9.69 -16.56 14.65
C LEU A 23 -8.38 -16.82 13.87
N ALA A 24 -7.40 -17.50 14.47
CA ALA A 24 -6.16 -17.87 13.81
C ALA A 24 -6.36 -18.84 12.64
N ALA A 25 -7.28 -19.80 12.79
CA ALA A 25 -7.66 -20.70 11.71
C ALA A 25 -8.32 -19.96 10.55
N ILE A 26 -9.27 -19.05 10.84
CA ILE A 26 -9.92 -18.20 9.83
C ILE A 26 -8.88 -17.34 9.09
N LYS A 27 -7.98 -16.69 9.84
CA LYS A 27 -6.87 -15.91 9.26
C LYS A 27 -6.04 -16.73 8.28
N THR A 28 -5.65 -17.94 8.68
CA THR A 28 -4.85 -18.85 7.84
C THR A 28 -5.59 -19.24 6.55
N ILE A 29 -6.90 -19.51 6.63
CA ILE A 29 -7.73 -19.83 5.45
C ILE A 29 -7.81 -18.62 4.49
N ILE A 30 -7.98 -17.41 5.02
CA ILE A 30 -8.01 -16.19 4.21
C ILE A 30 -6.64 -15.95 3.57
N GLU A 31 -5.55 -16.07 4.34
CA GLU A 31 -4.18 -15.83 3.88
C GLU A 31 -3.72 -16.83 2.81
N THR A 32 -4.11 -18.09 2.93
CA THR A 32 -3.82 -19.13 1.92
C THR A 32 -4.57 -18.91 0.61
N LYS A 33 -5.77 -18.31 0.66
CA LYS A 33 -6.55 -17.91 -0.52
C LYS A 33 -6.08 -16.59 -1.11
N SER A 34 -5.63 -15.66 -0.26
CA SER A 34 -4.96 -14.43 -0.67
C SER A 34 -3.48 -14.70 -0.90
N ARG A 35 -3.14 -15.66 -1.77
CA ARG A 35 -1.81 -15.70 -2.40
C ARG A 35 -1.53 -14.28 -2.84
N SER A 36 -0.57 -13.64 -2.17
CA SER A 36 -0.14 -12.29 -2.48
C SER A 36 -0.03 -12.21 -3.99
N THR A 37 -0.91 -11.44 -4.62
CA THR A 37 -0.65 -11.04 -6.00
C THR A 37 0.59 -10.20 -5.89
N ILE A 38 1.76 -10.83 -6.08
CA ILE A 38 3.04 -10.14 -6.17
C ILE A 38 2.77 -9.06 -7.20
N TYR A 39 2.75 -7.81 -6.75
CA TYR A 39 2.41 -6.70 -7.63
C TYR A 39 3.47 -6.68 -8.72
N LYS A 40 3.05 -7.05 -9.94
CA LYS A 40 3.93 -7.05 -11.09
C LYS A 40 3.97 -5.63 -11.62
N THR A 41 5.06 -4.93 -11.34
CA THR A 41 5.31 -3.62 -11.93
C THR A 41 5.27 -3.70 -13.45
N THR A 42 4.69 -2.69 -14.08
CA THR A 42 4.73 -2.54 -15.54
C THR A 42 6.15 -2.18 -16.00
N PRO A 43 6.50 -2.36 -17.29
CA PRO A 43 7.79 -1.92 -17.81
C PRO A 43 8.09 -0.44 -17.52
N GLU A 44 7.08 0.43 -17.61
CA GLU A 44 7.20 1.87 -17.35
C GLU A 44 7.52 2.15 -15.88
N GLN A 45 6.85 1.45 -14.97
CA GLN A 45 7.11 1.57 -13.54
C GLN A 45 8.53 1.10 -13.19
N ARG A 46 9.00 0.01 -13.82
CA ARG A 46 10.39 -0.45 -13.62
C ARG A 46 11.40 0.57 -14.10
N LYS A 47 11.17 1.15 -15.29
CA LYS A 47 12.01 2.20 -15.85
C LYS A 47 12.08 3.41 -14.91
N SER A 48 10.94 3.88 -14.41
CA SER A 48 10.87 4.99 -13.46
C SER A 48 11.60 4.69 -12.14
N ILE A 49 11.49 3.45 -11.63
CA ILE A 49 12.24 3.02 -10.43
C ILE A 49 13.74 2.99 -10.69
N GLU A 50 14.19 2.49 -11.84
CA GLU A 50 15.60 2.46 -12.23
C GLU A 50 16.17 3.87 -12.38
N GLU A 51 15.43 4.78 -13.01
CA GLU A 51 15.78 6.20 -13.13
C GLU A 51 15.93 6.85 -11.75
N GLY A 52 14.95 6.69 -10.85
CA GLY A 52 15.03 7.23 -9.49
C GLY A 52 16.21 6.68 -8.69
N ARG A 53 16.54 5.39 -8.84
CA ARG A 53 17.73 4.80 -8.21
C ARG A 53 19.03 5.39 -8.75
N ALA A 54 19.10 5.63 -10.06
CA ALA A 54 20.26 6.25 -10.68
C ALA A 54 20.43 7.72 -10.24
N GLN A 55 19.33 8.46 -10.13
CA GLN A 55 19.30 9.83 -9.63
C GLN A 55 19.84 9.90 -8.19
N ILE A 56 19.33 9.04 -7.30
CA ILE A 56 19.81 8.96 -5.91
C ILE A 56 21.32 8.67 -5.87
N ALA A 57 21.81 7.72 -6.67
CA ALA A 57 23.23 7.38 -6.72
C ALA A 57 24.13 8.53 -7.21
N LYS A 58 23.58 9.43 -8.04
CA LYS A 58 24.26 10.64 -8.53
C LYS A 58 24.11 11.86 -7.61
N GLY A 59 23.35 11.74 -6.52
CA GLY A 59 23.01 12.87 -5.66
C GLY A 59 21.94 13.80 -6.24
N GLU A 60 21.21 13.35 -7.27
CA GLU A 60 20.10 14.07 -7.91
C GLU A 60 18.81 13.86 -7.11
N TYR A 61 18.83 14.22 -5.83
CA TYR A 61 17.67 14.17 -4.94
C TYR A 61 17.52 15.50 -4.20
N PHE A 62 16.31 15.76 -3.71
CA PHE A 62 16.04 16.89 -2.82
C PHE A 62 15.87 16.37 -1.39
N THR A 63 16.42 17.08 -0.42
CA THR A 63 16.09 16.85 0.99
C THR A 63 14.70 17.39 1.29
N ASN A 64 14.14 16.98 2.43
CA ASN A 64 12.84 17.48 2.85
C ASN A 64 12.85 19.01 2.96
N GLU A 65 13.90 19.58 3.53
CA GLU A 65 14.07 21.02 3.70
C GLU A 65 14.13 21.76 2.36
N GLN A 66 14.78 21.18 1.35
CA GLN A 66 14.83 21.75 0.00
C GLN A 66 13.45 21.77 -0.66
N VAL A 67 12.65 20.71 -0.47
CA VAL A 67 11.29 20.64 -0.98
C VAL A 67 10.38 21.66 -0.28
N GLU A 68 10.45 21.77 1.05
CA GLU A 68 9.65 22.74 1.82
C GLU A 68 9.95 24.18 1.38
N MET A 69 11.23 24.55 1.18
CA MET A 69 11.59 25.89 0.70
C MET A 69 11.00 26.20 -0.69
N GLU A 70 11.00 25.24 -1.61
CA GLU A 70 10.40 25.42 -2.94
C GLU A 70 8.87 25.55 -2.86
N ILE A 71 8.23 24.81 -1.95
CA ILE A 71 6.79 24.93 -1.68
C ILE A 71 6.46 26.32 -1.14
N ASP A 72 7.19 26.79 -0.13
CA ASP A 72 6.99 28.12 0.47
C ASP A 72 7.18 29.22 -0.57
N LYS A 73 8.22 29.10 -1.42
CA LYS A 73 8.47 30.01 -2.53
C LYS A 73 7.28 30.04 -3.48
N TRP A 74 6.81 28.88 -3.93
CA TRP A 74 5.68 28.78 -4.86
C TRP A 74 4.40 29.42 -4.29
N LEU A 75 4.12 29.22 -2.99
CA LEU A 75 2.98 29.82 -2.31
C LEU A 75 3.11 31.35 -2.11
N SER A 76 4.33 31.89 -2.14
CA SER A 76 4.61 33.32 -1.98
C SER A 76 4.70 34.11 -3.30
N GLU A 77 4.73 33.41 -4.43
CA GLU A 77 4.74 34.00 -5.78
C GLU A 77 3.32 34.31 -6.31
N GLU A 78 2.29 34.13 -5.47
CA GLU A 78 0.87 34.44 -5.72
C GLU A 78 0.38 35.62 -4.86
#